data_AF-A0A382TKR3-F1
#
_entry.id   AF-A0A382TKR3-F1
#
_cell.length_a   1.000
_cell.length_b   1.000
_cell.length_c   1.000
_cell.angle_alpha   90.00
_cell.angle_beta   90.00
_cell.angle_gamma   90.00
#
_symmetry.space_group_name_H-M   'P 1'
#
loop_
_entity.id
_entity.type
_entity.pdbx_description
1 polymer ?
#
loop_
_entity_poly.entity_id
_entity_poly.type
_entity_poly.pdbx_seq_one_letter_code
_entity_poly.pdbx_strand_id
1 'polypeptide(L)'
;MPEYAYDGGRVPFSFTVESKMNETDYVRQVHILSENNPFPRIASFRFTPNSGKAFARTQIRLSTSQHVIAVAEMNDGSSLTARKWIEVTINGCKED
;
A
#
# COMPACT_ATOMS: atom_id res chain seq x y z
N MET A 1 4.24 10.11 1.25
CA MET A 1 2.99 9.84 1.99
C MET A 1 2.94 10.76 3.19
N PRO A 2 1.76 11.14 3.71
CA PRO A 2 1.68 12.02 4.87
C PRO A 2 2.22 11.33 6.12
N GLU A 3 2.74 12.12 7.06
CA GLU A 3 3.07 11.65 8.42
C GLU A 3 1.86 11.73 9.35
N TYR A 4 0.91 12.60 9.01
CA TYR A 4 -0.30 12.89 9.77
C TYR A 4 -1.52 13.00 8.84
N ALA A 5 -2.64 12.43 9.25
CA ALA A 5 -3.94 12.57 8.61
C ALA A 5 -5.02 12.92 9.64
N TYR A 6 -5.60 14.12 9.53
CA TYR A 6 -6.71 14.52 10.40
C TYR A 6 -7.93 13.60 10.22
N ASP A 7 -8.32 13.33 8.96
CA ASP A 7 -9.40 12.42 8.59
C ASP A 7 -8.85 11.07 8.09
N GLY A 8 -8.97 10.03 8.92
CA GLY A 8 -8.56 8.66 8.58
C GLY A 8 -9.39 8.04 7.45
N GLY A 9 -10.51 8.62 7.05
CA GLY A 9 -11.39 8.10 6.00
C GLY A 9 -10.86 8.34 4.58
N ARG A 10 -9.92 9.26 4.41
CA ARG A 10 -9.37 9.69 3.10
C ARG A 10 -7.87 9.93 3.12
N VAL A 11 -7.09 8.99 3.64
CA VAL A 11 -5.64 9.13 3.76
C VAL A 11 -4.97 8.95 2.38
N PRO A 12 -4.27 9.97 1.83
CA PRO A 12 -3.56 9.81 0.57
C PRO A 12 -2.42 8.80 0.69
N PHE A 13 -2.40 7.83 -0.22
CA PHE A 13 -1.41 6.75 -0.25
C PHE A 13 -0.83 6.59 -1.65
N SER A 14 0.47 6.29 -1.73
CA SER A 14 1.12 5.97 -2.99
C SER A 14 2.35 5.12 -2.76
N PHE A 15 2.66 4.25 -3.71
CA PHE A 15 3.93 3.54 -3.77
C PHE A 15 4.48 3.55 -5.19
N THR A 16 5.80 3.44 -5.30
CA THR A 16 6.51 3.00 -6.51
C THR A 16 7.43 1.88 -6.11
N VAL A 17 7.53 0.84 -6.94
CA VAL A 17 8.57 -0.17 -6.84
C VAL A 17 9.48 -0.03 -8.05
N GLU A 18 10.78 0.05 -7.81
CA GLU A 18 11.78 0.11 -8.88
C GLU A 18 11.96 -1.29 -9.47
N SER A 19 11.68 -1.42 -10.77
CA SER A 19 11.85 -2.63 -11.57
C SER A 19 11.88 -2.23 -13.04
N LYS A 20 12.53 -3.03 -13.88
CA LYS A 20 12.53 -2.82 -15.33
C LYS A 20 11.14 -3.02 -15.96
N MET A 21 10.23 -3.72 -15.27
CA MET A 21 8.89 -4.06 -15.76
C MET A 21 8.90 -4.72 -17.15
N ASN A 22 9.73 -5.74 -17.32
CA ASN A 22 9.80 -6.58 -18.52
C ASN A 22 9.57 -8.06 -18.15
N GLU A 23 9.62 -8.97 -19.13
CA GLU A 23 9.28 -10.39 -18.90
C GLU A 23 10.17 -11.10 -17.87
N THR A 24 11.39 -10.63 -17.63
CA THR A 24 12.36 -11.26 -16.73
C THR A 24 12.54 -10.55 -15.39
N ASP A 25 12.14 -9.28 -15.30
CA ASP A 25 12.16 -8.46 -14.08
C ASP A 25 10.89 -7.59 -14.06
N TYR A 26 9.89 -8.05 -13.30
CA TYR A 26 8.67 -7.29 -13.06
C TYR A 26 8.09 -7.57 -11.67
N VAL A 27 7.41 -6.59 -11.13
CA VAL A 27 6.59 -6.75 -9.93
C VAL A 27 5.34 -7.53 -10.30
N ARG A 28 5.05 -8.63 -9.62
CA ARG A 28 3.83 -9.42 -9.83
C ARG A 28 2.64 -8.79 -9.11
N GLN A 29 2.84 -8.44 -7.84
CA GLN A 29 1.80 -7.82 -7.03
C GLN A 29 2.37 -6.99 -5.88
N VAL A 30 1.59 -5.99 -5.43
CA VAL A 30 1.89 -5.22 -4.22
C VAL A 30 0.69 -5.26 -3.28
N HIS A 31 0.91 -5.74 -2.06
CA HIS A 31 -0.07 -5.82 -0.99
C HIS A 31 0.09 -4.64 -0.04
N ILE A 32 -1.01 -3.96 0.26
CA ILE A 32 -1.07 -2.87 1.23
C ILE A 32 -1.82 -3.37 2.46
N LEU A 33 -1.14 -3.30 3.60
CA LEU A 33 -1.61 -3.81 4.88
C LEU A 33 -1.60 -2.71 5.94
N SER A 34 -2.50 -2.84 6.90
CA SER A 34 -2.65 -1.98 8.07
C SER A 34 -2.59 -2.82 9.33
N GLU A 35 -1.77 -2.42 10.31
CA GLU A 35 -1.56 -3.18 11.56
C GLU A 35 -2.83 -3.20 12.45
N ASN A 36 -3.63 -2.13 12.44
CA ASN A 36 -4.69 -1.88 13.43
C ASN A 36 -6.07 -1.60 12.81
N ASN A 37 -6.26 -1.79 11.50
CA ASN A 37 -7.62 -1.78 10.95
C ASN A 37 -8.34 -3.10 11.30
N PRO A 38 -9.68 -3.07 11.47
CA PRO A 38 -10.48 -4.29 11.63
C PRO A 38 -10.28 -5.31 10.50
N PHE A 39 -10.06 -4.81 9.29
CA PHE A 39 -9.66 -5.60 8.12
C PHE A 39 -8.23 -5.21 7.72
N PRO A 40 -7.21 -6.03 8.04
CA PRO A 40 -5.81 -5.66 7.83
C PRO A 40 -5.40 -5.48 6.38
N ARG A 41 -6.06 -6.15 5.44
CA ARG A 41 -5.78 -6.03 4.00
C ARG A 41 -6.52 -4.84 3.41
N ILE A 42 -5.78 -3.78 3.08
CA ILE A 42 -6.35 -2.60 2.44
C ILE A 42 -6.56 -2.84 0.94
N ALA A 43 -5.52 -3.26 0.23
CA ALA A 43 -5.57 -3.45 -1.23
C ALA A 43 -4.47 -4.40 -1.73
N SER A 44 -4.70 -4.99 -2.90
CA SER A 44 -3.68 -5.73 -3.65
C SER A 44 -3.69 -5.23 -5.09
N PHE A 45 -2.56 -4.72 -5.56
CA PHE A 45 -2.38 -4.27 -6.94
C PHE A 45 -1.61 -5.35 -7.70
N ARG A 46 -2.13 -5.80 -8.84
CA ARG A 46 -1.44 -6.74 -9.72
C ARG A 46 -0.84 -6.00 -10.89
N PHE A 47 0.38 -6.33 -11.24
CA PHE A 47 1.08 -5.75 -12.38
C PHE A 47 1.51 -6.86 -13.34
N THR A 48 1.80 -6.45 -14.57
CA THR A 48 2.35 -7.29 -15.63
C THR A 48 3.52 -6.53 -16.27
N PRO A 49 4.39 -7.17 -17.06
CA PRO A 49 5.39 -6.44 -17.86
C PRO A 49 4.77 -5.26 -18.64
N ASN A 50 3.58 -5.47 -19.21
CA ASN A 50 2.86 -4.44 -19.97
C ASN A 50 2.34 -3.26 -19.13
N SER A 51 2.41 -3.33 -17.80
CA SER A 51 2.06 -2.21 -16.93
C SER A 51 3.06 -1.05 -17.05
N GLY A 52 4.29 -1.29 -17.53
CA GLY A 52 5.34 -0.29 -17.76
C GLY A 52 5.93 0.36 -16.50
N LYS A 53 5.15 0.44 -15.41
CA LYS A 53 5.59 0.92 -14.10
C LYS A 53 4.78 0.28 -12.98
N ALA A 54 5.46 -0.19 -11.93
CA ALA A 54 4.82 -0.63 -10.68
C ALA A 54 4.54 0.56 -9.77
N PHE A 55 3.49 1.32 -10.07
CA PHE A 55 3.05 2.49 -9.31
C PHE A 55 1.55 2.49 -9.12
N ALA A 56 1.10 2.89 -7.93
CA ALA A 56 -0.28 3.27 -7.72
C ALA A 56 -0.39 4.42 -6.72
N ARG A 57 -1.46 5.20 -6.90
CA ARG A 57 -1.88 6.28 -6.00
C ARG A 57 -3.36 6.14 -5.74
N THR A 58 -3.75 6.18 -4.48
CA THR A 58 -5.13 6.02 -4.05
C THR A 58 -5.36 6.75 -2.72
N GLN A 59 -6.57 6.66 -2.20
CA GLN A 59 -6.90 6.98 -0.82
C GLN A 59 -7.19 5.67 -0.06
N ILE A 60 -6.72 5.57 1.17
CA ILE A 60 -6.96 4.44 2.06
C ILE A 60 -7.71 4.88 3.31
N ARG A 61 -8.36 3.93 3.98
CA ARG A 61 -9.00 4.15 5.29
C ARG A 61 -8.09 3.61 6.39
N LEU A 62 -7.88 4.40 7.43
CA LEU A 62 -7.16 4.01 8.63
C LEU A 62 -8.03 4.27 9.86
N SER A 63 -8.14 3.27 10.74
CA SER A 63 -8.94 3.34 11.96
C SER A 63 -8.30 4.21 13.04
N THR A 64 -6.97 4.15 13.13
CA THR A 64 -6.15 4.79 14.16
C THR A 64 -4.72 5.00 13.64
N SER A 65 -3.90 5.71 14.42
CA SER A 65 -2.45 5.83 14.19
C SER A 65 -1.79 4.45 14.17
N GLN A 66 -1.09 4.15 13.09
CA GLN A 66 -0.54 2.81 12.85
C GLN A 66 0.52 2.82 11.76
N HIS A 67 1.22 1.70 11.59
CA HIS A 67 1.98 1.50 10.36
C HIS A 67 1.11 0.98 9.23
N VAL A 68 1.35 1.54 8.05
CA VAL A 68 0.96 0.97 6.78
C VAL A 68 2.17 0.26 6.19
N ILE A 69 1.96 -0.99 5.79
CA ILE A 69 2.99 -1.87 5.25
C ILE A 69 2.68 -2.14 3.78
N ALA A 70 3.68 -2.01 2.92
CA ALA A 70 3.62 -2.40 1.52
C ALA A 70 4.57 -3.57 1.30
N VAL A 71 4.05 -4.68 0.78
CA VAL A 71 4.85 -5.86 0.40
C VAL A 71 4.73 -6.04 -1.10
N ALA A 72 5.85 -5.90 -1.82
CA ALA A 72 5.94 -6.15 -3.25
C ALA A 72 6.50 -7.56 -3.47
N GLU A 73 5.81 -8.37 -4.26
CA GLU A 73 6.29 -9.66 -4.75
C GLU A 73 6.79 -9.51 -6.17
N MET A 74 8.03 -9.93 -6.40
CA MET A 74 8.67 -9.95 -7.70
C MET A 74 8.35 -11.25 -8.46
N ASN A 75 8.57 -11.28 -9.77
CA ASN A 75 8.33 -12.45 -10.60
C ASN A 75 9.22 -13.67 -10.27
N ASP A 76 10.38 -13.44 -9.67
CA ASP A 76 11.30 -14.50 -9.20
C ASP A 76 10.93 -15.06 -7.82
N GLY A 77 9.85 -14.56 -7.21
CA GLY A 77 9.38 -14.96 -5.88
C GLY A 77 10.05 -14.22 -4.72
N SER A 78 11.03 -13.34 -4.98
CA SER A 78 11.56 -12.45 -3.96
C SER A 78 10.53 -11.39 -3.55
N SER A 79 10.73 -10.79 -2.37
CA SER A 79 9.84 -9.75 -1.87
C SER A 79 10.60 -8.54 -1.32
N LEU A 80 10.02 -7.37 -1.51
CA LEU A 80 10.46 -6.11 -0.93
C LEU A 80 9.39 -5.61 0.03
N THR A 81 9.79 -5.08 1.17
CA THR A 81 8.86 -4.56 2.18
C THR A 81 9.20 -3.13 2.54
N ALA A 82 8.19 -2.27 2.61
CA ALA A 82 8.27 -0.92 3.15
C ALA A 82 7.22 -0.72 4.24
N ARG A 83 7.55 0.08 5.25
CA ARG A 83 6.70 0.39 6.40
C ARG A 83 6.73 1.89 6.66
N LYS A 84 5.56 2.52 6.85
CA LYS A 84 5.46 3.94 7.22
C LYS A 84 4.44 4.12 8.32
N TRP A 85 4.84 4.81 9.39
CA TRP A 85 3.94 5.30 10.43
C TRP A 85 3.11 6.46 9.91
N ILE A 86 1.80 6.43 10.18
CA ILE A 86 0.87 7.53 9.90
C ILE A 86 0.07 7.79 11.16
N GLU A 87 0.12 9.02 11.65
CA GLU A 87 -0.72 9.50 12.74
C GLU A 87 -2.12 9.86 12.23
N VAL A 88 -3.16 9.46 12.96
CA VAL A 88 -4.57 9.67 12.58
C VAL A 88 -5.35 10.24 13.77
N THR A 89 -6.15 11.29 13.53
CA THR A 89 -7.00 11.87 14.59
C THR A 89 -8.42 11.32 14.56
N ILE A 90 -9.06 11.28 13.39
CA ILE A 90 -10.45 10.81 13.24
C ILE A 90 -10.46 9.42 12.60
N ASN A 91 -11.15 8.48 13.24
CA ASN A 91 -11.30 7.11 12.73
C ASN A 91 -11.97 7.08 11.34
N GLY A 92 -11.30 6.46 10.36
CA GLY A 92 -11.76 6.29 8.98
C GLY A 92 -12.49 4.98 8.66
N CYS A 93 -12.48 4.02 9.58
CA CYS A 93 -13.19 2.75 9.50
C CYS A 93 -14.45 2.86 10.37
N LYS A 94 -15.53 3.39 9.79
CA LYS A 94 -16.83 3.34 10.47
C LYS A 94 -17.25 1.88 10.64
N GLU A 95 -17.77 1.56 11.82
CA GLU A 95 -18.60 0.37 12.00
C GLU A 95 -19.91 0.68 11.27
N ASP A 96 -20.27 -0.15 10.30
CA ASP A 96 -21.62 -0.15 9.72
C ASP A 96 -22.59 -0.82 10.72
#